data_AF-A0A3C1K3Z1-F1
#
_entry.id   AF-A0A3C1K3Z1-F1
#
_cell.length_a   1.000
_cell.length_b   1.000
_cell.length_c   1.000
_cell.angle_alpha   90.00
_cell.angle_beta   90.00
_cell.angle_gamma   90.00
#
_symmetry.space_group_name_H-M   'P 1'
#
loop_
_entity.id
_entity.type
_entity.pdbx_description
1 polymer ?
#
loop_
_entity_poly.entity_id
_entity_poly.type
_entity_poly.pdbx_seq_one_letter_code
_entity_poly.pdbx_strand_id
1 'polypeptide(L)' 'MYTAKNHSEGPDKTVIGGELIIEAGGKVKFEDVEFAPAANQAASVEATTPTVAEFNALLVKLKAAGIMVADA' A
#
# COMPACT_ATOMS: atom_id res chain seq x y z
N MET A 1 26.02 23.25 5.61
CA MET A 1 24.59 23.58 5.44
C MET A 1 23.79 22.32 5.66
N TYR A 2 22.77 22.34 6.52
CA TYR A 2 21.86 21.21 6.70
C TYR A 2 20.61 21.50 5.87
N THR A 3 20.44 20.81 4.74
CA THR A 3 19.14 20.75 4.08
C THR A 3 18.32 19.71 4.81
N ALA A 4 17.11 20.07 5.24
CA ALA A 4 16.17 19.10 5.78
C ALA A 4 15.94 18.03 4.70
N LYS A 5 16.09 16.74 5.06
CA LYS A 5 15.83 15.63 4.12
C LYS A 5 14.36 15.58 3.69
N ASN A 6 13.47 16.08 4.54
CA ASN A 6 12.04 16.15 4.28
C ASN A 6 11.67 17.63 4.16
N HIS A 7 11.06 18.03 3.04
CA HIS A 7 10.72 19.42 2.75
C HIS A 7 9.45 19.52 1.91
N SER A 8 8.71 20.61 2.07
CA SER A 8 7.59 20.95 1.18
C SER A 8 8.09 21.83 0.04
N GLU A 9 7.66 21.50 -1.19
CA GLU A 9 7.96 22.25 -2.42
C GLU A 9 6.77 23.12 -2.85
N GLY A 10 5.88 23.45 -1.90
CA GLY A 10 4.64 24.18 -2.14
C GLY A 10 3.47 23.56 -1.35
N PRO A 11 2.23 24.04 -1.57
CA PRO A 11 1.04 23.50 -0.91
C PRO A 11 0.71 22.07 -1.35
N ASP A 12 1.10 21.68 -2.57
CA ASP A 12 0.67 20.42 -3.19
C ASP A 12 1.68 19.27 -3.05
N LYS A 13 2.90 19.56 -2.60
CA LYS A 13 4.01 18.59 -2.63
C LYS A 13 4.86 18.63 -1.37
N THR A 14 4.94 17.48 -0.70
CA THR A 14 5.93 17.20 0.34
C THR A 14 6.84 16.07 -0.14
N VAL A 15 8.15 16.30 -0.09
CA VAL A 15 9.19 15.32 -0.41
C VAL A 15 9.69 14.71 0.89
N ILE A 16 9.69 13.37 0.95
CA ILE A 16 10.28 12.60 2.05
C ILE A 16 11.59 11.99 1.54
N GLY A 17 12.73 12.60 1.90
CA GLY A 17 14.07 12.06 1.62
C GLY A 17 14.65 11.19 2.74
N GLY A 18 13.91 11.03 3.84
CA GLY A 18 14.19 10.12 4.95
C GLY A 18 13.12 9.04 5.08
N GLU A 19 12.79 8.69 6.32
CA GLU A 19 11.72 7.74 6.65
C GLU A 19 10.46 8.50 7.09
N LEU A 20 9.28 7.95 6.73
CA LEU A 20 7.99 8.39 7.26
C LEU A 20 7.45 7.30 8.20
N ILE A 21 7.56 7.54 9.50
CA ILE A 21 6.99 6.68 10.53
C ILE A 21 5.60 7.21 10.88
N ILE A 22 4.60 6.33 10.78
CA ILE A 22 3.23 6.62 11.19
C ILE A 22 3.00 5.91 12.52
N GLU A 23 2.84 6.68 13.59
CA GLU A 23 2.63 6.15 14.95
C GLU A 23 1.23 5.54 15.12
N ALA A 24 1.00 4.90 16.27
CA ALA A 24 -0.26 4.25 16.58
C ALA A 24 -1.47 5.19 16.42
N GLY A 25 -2.45 4.76 15.61
CA GLY A 25 -3.64 5.55 15.29
C GLY A 25 -3.50 6.47 14.07
N GLY A 26 -2.28 6.69 13.58
CA GLY A 26 -2.05 7.35 12.29
C GLY A 26 -2.44 6.46 11.12
N LYS A 27 -2.91 7.08 10.03
CA LYS A 27 -3.38 6.40 8.82
C LYS A 27 -2.86 7.10 7.58
N VAL A 28 -2.47 6.33 6.58
CA VAL A 28 -2.22 6.81 5.21
C VAL A 28 -3.42 6.41 4.37
N LYS A 29 -3.93 7.33 3.55
CA LYS A 29 -5.02 7.04 2.62
C LYS A 29 -4.66 7.53 1.23
N PHE A 30 -5.06 6.76 0.23
CA PHE A 30 -5.13 7.21 -1.16
C PHE A 30 -6.62 7.41 -1.46
N GLU A 31 -7.02 8.67 -1.63
CA GLU A 31 -8.44 9.05 -1.67
C GLU A 31 -9.18 8.53 -0.41
N ASP A 32 -10.24 7.74 -0.60
CA ASP A 32 -11.03 7.16 0.48
C ASP A 32 -10.52 5.78 0.95
N VAL A 33 -9.45 5.26 0.34
CA VAL A 33 -8.92 3.93 0.64
C VAL A 33 -7.72 4.02 1.58
N GLU A 34 -7.82 3.36 2.72
CA GLU A 34 -6.73 3.27 3.69
C GLU A 34 -5.62 2.36 3.17
N PHE A 35 -4.40 2.89 3.14
CA PHE A 35 -3.19 2.12 2.86
C PHE A 35 -2.72 1.46 4.15
N ALA A 36 -2.82 0.14 4.19
CA ALA A 36 -2.39 -0.70 5.29
C ALA A 36 -1.74 -1.98 4.75
N PRO A 37 -0.97 -2.72 5.56
CA PRO A 37 -0.45 -4.02 5.15
C PRO A 37 -1.57 -4.94 4.67
N ALA A 38 -1.41 -5.51 3.47
CA ALA A 38 -2.40 -6.43 2.93
C ALA A 38 -2.58 -7.67 3.82
N ALA A 39 -3.80 -8.17 3.88
CA ALA A 39 -4.09 -9.42 4.56
C ALA A 39 -3.23 -10.56 3.98
N ASN A 40 -2.78 -11.45 4.85
CA ASN A 40 -1.90 -12.55 4.44
C ASN A 40 -2.55 -13.41 3.34
N GLN A 41 -1.75 -13.80 2.35
CA GLN A 41 -2.10 -14.82 1.36
C GLN A 41 -1.21 -16.03 1.62
N ALA A 42 -1.83 -17.20 1.81
CA ALA A 42 -1.07 -18.44 1.95
C ALA A 42 -0.26 -18.71 0.68
N ALA A 43 0.87 -19.39 0.82
CA ALA A 43 1.66 -19.82 -0.32
C ALA A 43 0.81 -20.71 -1.24
N SER A 44 0.90 -20.47 -2.55
CA SER A 44 0.38 -21.37 -3.58
C SER A 44 1.15 -22.70 -3.51
N VAL A 45 0.42 -23.82 -3.54
CA VAL A 45 0.97 -25.18 -3.36
C VAL A 45 0.80 -26.06 -4.61
N GLU A 46 0.29 -25.47 -5.68
CA GLU A 46 -0.02 -26.13 -6.94
C GLU A 46 1.28 -26.53 -7.65
N ALA A 47 1.36 -27.77 -8.15
CA ALA A 47 2.55 -28.28 -8.83
C ALA A 47 2.83 -27.62 -10.19
N THR A 48 1.86 -26.89 -10.77
CA THR A 48 1.97 -26.26 -12.08
C THR A 48 1.64 -24.77 -12.04
N THR A 49 0.39 -24.41 -11.78
CA THR A 49 -0.09 -23.02 -11.83
C THR A 49 -1.13 -22.76 -10.74
N PRO A 50 -1.09 -21.59 -10.06
CA PRO A 50 -2.16 -21.19 -9.16
C PRO A 50 -3.51 -21.17 -9.88
N THR A 51 -4.57 -21.47 -9.14
CA THR A 51 -5.92 -21.40 -9.69
C THR A 51 -6.34 -19.95 -9.90
N VAL A 52 -7.29 -19.73 -10.82
CA VAL A 52 -7.92 -18.40 -11.01
C VAL A 52 -8.56 -17.90 -9.71
N ALA A 53 -9.11 -18.81 -8.90
CA ALA A 53 -9.71 -18.47 -7.62
C ALA A 53 -8.68 -17.91 -6.63
N GLU A 54 -7.50 -18.55 -6.52
CA GLU A 54 -6.42 -18.09 -5.64
C GLU A 54 -5.84 -16.75 -6.10
N PHE A 55 -5.70 -16.58 -7.41
CA PHE A 55 -5.24 -15.31 -7.98
C PHE A 55 -6.24 -14.19 -7.68
N ASN A 56 -7.53 -14.41 -7.92
CA ASN A 56 -8.55 -13.41 -7.63
C ASN A 56 -8.66 -13.11 -6.12
N ALA A 57 -8.45 -14.10 -5.26
CA ALA A 57 -8.40 -13.88 -3.81
C ALA A 57 -7.22 -12.98 -3.40
N LEU A 58 -6.06 -13.11 -4.05
CA LEU A 58 -4.94 -12.18 -3.85
C LEU A 58 -5.31 -10.77 -4.31
N LEU A 59 -5.91 -10.61 -5.50
CA LEU A 59 -6.32 -9.30 -6.02
C LEU A 59 -7.28 -8.58 -5.05
N VAL A 60 -8.25 -9.31 -4.48
CA VAL A 60 -9.18 -8.75 -3.50
C VAL A 60 -8.43 -8.23 -2.26
N LYS A 61 -7.45 -8.96 -1.75
CA LYS A 61 -6.65 -8.54 -0.59
C LYS A 61 -5.83 -7.28 -0.88
N LEU A 62 -5.24 -7.18 -2.08
CA LEU A 62 -4.47 -6.00 -2.50
C LEU A 62 -5.36 -4.77 -2.68
N LYS A 63 -6.56 -4.94 -3.24
CA LYS A 63 -7.56 -3.88 -3.38
C LYS A 63 -8.04 -3.35 -2.02
N ALA A 64 -8.37 -4.27 -1.10
CA ALA A 64 -8.80 -3.92 0.26
C ALA A 64 -7.71 -3.21 1.07
N ALA A 65 -6.43 -3.49 0.78
CA ALA A 65 -5.28 -2.88 1.44
C ALA A 65 -4.89 -1.50 0.92
N GLY A 66 -5.61 -0.97 -0.09
CA GLY A 66 -5.25 0.29 -0.75
C GLY A 66 -3.97 0.22 -1.57
N ILE A 67 -3.51 -0.99 -1.92
CA ILE A 67 -2.33 -1.22 -2.78
C ILE A 67 -2.73 -1.19 -4.26
N MET A 68 -3.98 -1.59 -4.56
CA MET A 68 -4.53 -1.63 -5.91
C MET A 68 -5.89 -0.93 -5.96
N VAL A 69 -6.20 -0.26 -7.07
CA VAL A 69 -7.51 0.34 -7.32
C VAL A 69 -8.58 -0.76 -7.43
N ALA A 70 -9.77 -0.51 -6.88
CA ALA A 70 -10.91 -1.40 -7.00
C ALA A 70 -11.35 -1.58 -8.47
N ASP A 71 -12.09 -2.65 -8.76
CA ASP A 71 -12.70 -2.79 -10.09
C ASP A 71 -13.69 -1.66 -10.34
N ALA A 72 -13.80 -1.26 -11.61
CA ALA A 72 -14.75 -0.25 -12.07
C ALA A 72 -16.20 -0.77 -12.08
#